data_AF-A0A1L2JZN5-F1
#
_entry.id   AF-A0A1L2JZN5-F1
#
_cell.length_a   1.000
_cell.length_b   1.000
_cell.length_c   1.000
_cell.angle_alpha   90.00
_cell.angle_beta   90.00
_cell.angle_gamma   90.00
#
_symmetry.space_group_name_H-M   'P 1'
#
loop_
_entity.id
_entity.type
_entity.pdbx_description
1 polymer ?
#
loop_
_entity_poly.entity_id
_entity_poly.type
_entity_poly.pdbx_seq_one_letter_code
_entity_poly.pdbx_strand_id
1 'polypeptide(L)'
;SQSGNTPNNVHKFLRYLHPGQTAVASFIAPVTWGSVPALFFLPPTDLSSSPNFIATGTSLPASTFRVIAKRTILTGHPYKIHKKLVTVRYMFFNKEDVQWFKALQLW
;
A
#
# COMPACT_ATOMS: atom_id res chain seq x y z
N SER A 1 -4.32 1.77 4.24
CA SER A 1 -4.70 0.80 3.19
C SER A 1 -5.95 1.30 2.49
N GLN A 2 -6.19 0.83 1.27
CA GLN A 2 -7.37 1.23 0.48
C GLN A 2 -8.66 0.92 1.23
N SER A 3 -9.60 1.87 1.22
CA SER A 3 -10.95 1.69 1.80
C SER A 3 -11.83 0.87 0.85
N GLY A 4 -12.90 0.28 1.38
CA GLY A 4 -13.85 -0.55 0.62
C GLY A 4 -13.96 -1.98 1.14
N ASN A 5 -14.93 -2.71 0.58
CA ASN A 5 -15.16 -4.11 0.88
C ASN A 5 -14.65 -5.00 -0.26
N THR A 6 -13.79 -5.96 0.06
CA THR A 6 -13.23 -6.94 -0.87
C THR A 6 -13.67 -8.33 -0.42
N PRO A 7 -14.13 -9.24 -1.30
CA PRO A 7 -14.64 -10.55 -0.91
C PRO A 7 -13.67 -11.40 -0.08
N ASN A 8 -12.36 -11.26 -0.33
CA ASN A 8 -11.29 -11.98 0.38
C ASN A 8 -10.68 -11.20 1.55
N ASN A 9 -11.21 -10.02 1.89
CA ASN A 9 -10.66 -9.11 2.90
C ASN A 9 -9.17 -8.76 2.74
N VAL A 10 -8.65 -8.75 1.49
CA VAL A 10 -7.28 -8.35 1.16
C VAL A 10 -7.29 -6.96 0.55
N HIS A 11 -6.60 -6.03 1.20
CA HIS A 11 -6.60 -4.61 0.85
C HIS A 11 -5.21 -4.16 0.39
N LYS A 12 -5.17 -3.31 -0.64
CA LYS A 12 -3.93 -2.74 -1.13
C LYS A 12 -3.29 -1.81 -0.09
N PHE A 13 -1.99 -1.98 0.15
CA PHE A 13 -1.19 -1.04 0.94
C PHE A 13 -1.02 0.28 0.17
N LEU A 14 -1.32 1.39 0.85
CA LEU A 14 -1.07 2.75 0.34
C LEU A 14 0.18 3.28 1.06
N ARG A 15 1.20 3.66 0.29
CA ARG A 15 2.45 4.23 0.85
C ARG A 15 2.23 5.64 1.40
N TYR A 16 1.32 6.39 0.79
CA TYR A 16 0.96 7.74 1.15
C TYR A 16 -0.56 7.87 1.20
N LEU A 17 -1.06 8.81 2.00
CA LEU A 17 -2.45 9.21 1.96
C LEU A 17 -2.67 10.07 0.70
N HIS A 18 -3.55 9.63 -0.20
CA HIS A 18 -3.85 10.37 -1.42
C HIS A 18 -4.82 11.51 -1.13
N PRO A 19 -4.58 12.74 -1.65
CA PRO A 19 -5.51 13.85 -1.50
C PRO A 19 -6.91 13.50 -2.05
N GLY A 20 -7.96 13.93 -1.34
CA GLY A 20 -9.35 13.69 -1.73
C GLY A 20 -9.84 12.26 -1.56
N GLN A 21 -9.02 11.35 -1.00
CA GLN A 21 -9.42 9.97 -0.74
C GLN A 21 -9.36 9.64 0.75
N THR A 22 -10.31 8.83 1.21
CA THR A 22 -10.27 8.24 2.54
C THR A 22 -9.45 6.96 2.52
N ALA A 23 -8.74 6.68 3.62
CA ALA A 23 -7.95 5.47 3.77
C ALA A 23 -8.15 4.88 5.17
N VAL A 24 -7.89 3.59 5.30
CA VAL A 24 -7.94 2.89 6.59
C VAL A 24 -6.53 2.79 7.17
N ALA A 25 -6.30 3.39 8.34
CA ALA A 25 -5.10 3.14 9.12
C ALA A 25 -5.30 1.87 9.97
N SER A 26 -4.34 0.95 9.93
CA SER A 26 -4.38 -0.29 10.70
C SER A 26 -3.07 -0.42 11.46
N PHE A 27 -3.15 -0.58 12.77
CA PHE A 27 -2.01 -0.59 13.68
C PHE A 27 -2.37 -1.40 14.94
N ILE A 28 -1.36 -1.77 15.72
CA ILE A 28 -1.54 -2.47 17.00
C ILE A 28 -1.66 -1.41 18.09
N ALA A 29 -2.79 -1.40 18.79
CA ALA A 29 -3.10 -0.46 19.88
C ALA A 29 -4.19 -1.04 20.80
N PRO A 30 -4.42 -0.43 21.99
CA PRO A 30 -5.53 -0.80 22.86
C PRO A 30 -6.88 -0.74 22.13
N VAL A 31 -7.76 -1.71 22.41
CA VAL A 31 -9.09 -1.78 21.79
C VAL A 31 -9.98 -0.65 22.30
N THR A 32 -10.72 -0.03 21.39
CA THR A 32 -11.80 0.91 21.71
C THR A 32 -13.11 0.34 21.20
N TRP A 33 -14.17 0.43 22.01
CA TRP A 33 -15.50 -0.09 21.66
C TRP A 33 -16.36 1.01 21.06
N GLY A 34 -17.09 0.68 19.99
CA GLY A 34 -17.97 1.63 19.30
C GLY A 34 -17.27 2.49 18.25
N SER A 35 -18.04 3.39 17.63
CA SER A 35 -17.56 4.33 16.63
C SER A 35 -17.09 5.62 17.31
N VAL A 36 -15.79 5.70 17.60
CA VAL A 36 -15.16 6.81 18.31
C VAL A 36 -14.46 7.73 17.31
N PRO A 37 -14.71 9.05 17.32
CA PRO A 37 -13.98 9.98 16.48
C PRO A 37 -12.51 10.04 16.90
N ALA A 38 -11.60 10.03 15.91
CA ALA A 38 -10.16 10.06 16.09
C ALA A 38 -9.58 11.29 15.38
N LEU A 39 -8.59 11.92 16.02
CA LEU A 39 -7.82 13.02 15.47
C LEU A 39 -6.36 12.60 15.36
N PHE A 40 -5.74 12.89 14.22
CA PHE A 40 -4.35 12.54 13.93
C PHE A 40 -3.50 13.80 13.86
N PHE A 41 -2.41 13.81 14.63
CA PHE A 41 -1.47 14.92 14.72
C PHE A 41 -0.05 14.43 14.48
N LEU A 42 0.79 15.30 13.92
CA LEU A 42 2.24 15.14 13.87
C LEU A 42 2.83 15.90 15.06
N PRO A 43 3.89 15.36 15.68
CA PRO A 43 4.60 16.07 16.71
C PRO A 43 5.12 17.41 16.16
N PRO A 44 5.16 18.45 17.00
CA PRO A 44 5.71 19.73 16.61
C PRO A 44 7.20 19.60 16.26
N THR A 45 7.66 20.35 15.27
CA THR A 45 9.09 20.41 14.89
C THR A 45 9.90 21.17 15.93
N ASP A 46 9.29 22.19 16.56
CA ASP A 46 9.90 23.00 17.61
C ASP A 46 9.14 22.83 18.93
N LEU A 47 9.86 22.74 20.05
CA LEU A 47 9.29 22.54 21.39
C LEU A 47 8.27 23.61 21.82
N SER A 48 8.29 24.79 21.19
CA SER A 48 7.36 25.90 21.46
C SER A 48 6.12 25.91 20.56
N SER A 49 6.02 24.99 19.59
CA SER A 49 4.94 24.98 18.60
C SER A 49 3.84 23.97 18.94
N SER A 50 2.60 24.30 18.56
CA SER A 50 1.45 23.40 18.68
C SER A 50 1.59 22.20 17.74
N PRO A 51 1.04 21.02 18.08
CA PRO A 51 1.06 19.85 17.21
C PRO A 51 0.30 20.12 15.90
N ASN A 52 0.83 19.59 14.80
CA ASN A 52 0.26 19.81 13.47
C ASN A 52 -0.90 18.85 13.22
N PHE A 53 -2.10 19.38 13.05
CA PHE A 53 -3.29 18.60 12.70
C PHE A 53 -3.25 18.11 11.25
N ILE A 54 -3.54 16.81 11.01
CA ILE A 54 -3.37 16.19 9.69
C ILE A 54 -4.64 15.57 9.16
N ALA A 55 -5.40 14.89 10.03
CA ALA A 55 -6.57 14.15 9.61
C ALA A 55 -7.57 13.97 10.75
N THR A 56 -8.84 13.90 10.37
CA THR A 56 -9.91 13.33 11.18
C THR A 56 -10.18 11.90 10.70
N GLY A 57 -10.75 11.10 11.59
CA GLY A 57 -11.26 9.78 11.25
C GLY A 57 -12.22 9.26 12.32
N THR A 58 -12.66 8.03 12.15
CA THR A 58 -13.48 7.31 13.11
C THR A 58 -12.90 5.91 13.30
N SER A 59 -12.93 5.39 14.52
CA SER A 59 -12.53 4.01 14.78
C SER A 59 -13.44 3.04 14.02
N LEU A 60 -12.82 1.99 13.50
CA LEU A 60 -13.50 0.84 12.91
C LEU A 60 -13.44 -0.33 13.90
N PRO A 61 -14.31 -1.34 13.76
CA PRO A 61 -14.25 -2.54 14.59
C PRO A 61 -12.86 -3.19 14.56
N ALA A 62 -12.38 -3.60 15.73
CA ALA A 62 -11.12 -4.33 15.82
C ALA A 62 -11.21 -5.62 15.00
N SER A 63 -10.27 -5.81 14.07
CA SER A 63 -10.29 -6.95 13.15
C SER A 63 -8.87 -7.44 12.88
N THR A 64 -8.60 -8.69 13.22
CA THR A 64 -7.36 -9.39 12.87
C THR A 64 -7.39 -9.97 11.45
N PHE A 65 -8.57 -10.05 10.83
CA PHE A 65 -8.76 -10.68 9.52
C PHE A 65 -8.45 -9.78 8.33
N ARG A 66 -8.19 -8.48 8.55
CA ARG A 66 -7.93 -7.53 7.46
C ARG A 66 -6.48 -7.68 7.00
N VAL A 67 -6.27 -8.29 5.85
CA VAL A 67 -4.93 -8.48 5.28
C VAL A 67 -4.56 -7.26 4.45
N ILE A 68 -3.35 -6.72 4.65
CA ILE A 68 -2.83 -5.58 3.88
C ILE A 68 -1.68 -6.06 3.00
N ALA A 69 -1.90 -6.08 1.68
CA ALA A 69 -0.93 -6.55 0.71
C ALA A 69 -0.13 -5.38 0.10
N LYS A 70 1.20 -5.43 0.21
CA LYS A 70 2.10 -4.46 -0.42
C LYS A 70 2.40 -4.88 -1.86
N ARG A 71 2.06 -4.02 -2.82
CA ARG A 71 2.41 -4.20 -4.23
C ARG A 71 3.85 -3.74 -4.49
N THR A 72 4.59 -4.59 -5.20
CA THR A 72 5.90 -4.27 -5.80
C THR A 72 5.78 -4.46 -7.30
N ILE A 73 6.33 -3.53 -8.08
CA ILE A 73 6.34 -3.57 -9.55
C ILE A 73 7.79 -3.57 -9.99
N LEU A 74 8.16 -4.56 -10.80
CA LEU A 74 9.45 -4.61 -11.48
C LEU A 74 9.22 -4.08 -12.90
N THR A 75 10.01 -3.09 -13.30
CA THR A 75 9.88 -2.44 -14.60
C THR A 75 10.99 -2.89 -15.52
N GLY A 76 10.64 -3.24 -16.76
CA GLY A 76 11.59 -3.51 -17.83
C GLY A 76 11.30 -2.65 -19.05
N HIS A 77 12.33 -2.35 -19.83
CA HIS A 77 12.19 -1.63 -21.09
C HIS A 77 12.18 -2.62 -22.26
N PRO A 78 11.16 -2.60 -23.15
CA PRO A 78 11.16 -3.41 -24.35
C PRO A 78 12.28 -2.96 -25.29
N TYR A 79 13.17 -3.87 -25.67
CA TYR A 79 14.36 -3.55 -26.47
C TYR A 79 14.25 -4.00 -27.92
N LYS A 80 13.85 -5.26 -28.16
CA LYS A 80 13.65 -5.81 -29.51
C LYS A 80 12.24 -6.37 -29.64
N ILE A 81 11.55 -6.01 -30.73
CA ILE A 81 10.15 -6.38 -30.96
C ILE A 81 10.07 -7.16 -32.28
N HIS A 82 9.55 -8.38 -32.20
CA HIS A 82 9.23 -9.24 -33.33
C HIS A 82 7.72 -9.55 -33.35
N LYS A 83 7.21 -10.20 -34.41
CA LYS A 83 5.78 -10.49 -34.59
C LYS A 83 5.13 -11.28 -33.43
N LYS A 84 5.88 -12.16 -32.76
CA LYS A 84 5.37 -13.03 -31.67
C LYS A 84 6.23 -13.00 -30.40
N LEU A 85 7.31 -12.21 -30.38
CA LEU A 85 8.30 -12.22 -29.30
C LEU A 85 8.83 -10.82 -29.05
N VAL A 86 8.94 -10.45 -27.78
CA VAL A 86 9.57 -9.20 -27.34
C VAL A 86 10.71 -9.53 -26.39
N THR A 87 11.88 -8.95 -26.63
CA THR A 87 13.02 -9.00 -25.70
C THR A 87 12.97 -7.77 -24.79
N VAL A 88 12.82 -7.98 -23.48
CA VAL A 88 12.82 -6.93 -22.46
C VAL A 88 14.20 -6.84 -21.79
N ARG A 89 14.67 -5.63 -21.49
CA ARG A 89 15.92 -5.35 -20.75
C ARG A 89 15.64 -4.56 -19.46
N TYR A 90 16.61 -4.54 -18.55
CA TYR A 90 16.58 -3.79 -17.29
C TYR A 90 15.52 -4.21 -16.26
N MET A 91 14.79 -5.31 -16.50
CA MET A 91 13.89 -5.90 -15.50
C MET A 91 14.62 -6.80 -14.50
N PHE A 92 15.60 -7.58 -15.00
CA PHE A 92 16.46 -8.48 -14.23
C PHE A 92 17.88 -8.40 -14.79
N PHE A 93 18.87 -8.73 -13.96
CA PHE A 93 20.29 -8.73 -14.33
C PHE A 93 20.92 -10.12 -14.33
N ASN A 94 20.37 -11.08 -13.58
CA ASN A 94 20.81 -12.47 -13.58
C ASN A 94 19.82 -13.37 -14.32
N LYS A 95 20.33 -14.43 -14.96
CA LYS A 95 19.50 -15.45 -15.63
C LYS A 95 18.64 -16.23 -14.64
N GLU A 96 19.16 -16.47 -13.43
CA GLU A 96 18.47 -17.22 -12.37
C GLU A 96 17.19 -16.52 -11.93
N ASP A 97 17.22 -15.18 -11.79
CA ASP A 97 16.04 -14.38 -11.42
C ASP A 97 14.94 -14.49 -12.49
N VAL A 98 15.32 -14.44 -13.78
CA VAL A 98 14.35 -14.59 -14.88
C VAL A 98 13.68 -15.96 -14.84
N GLN A 99 14.43 -17.02 -14.56
CA GLN A 99 13.90 -18.37 -14.46
C GLN A 99 13.00 -18.54 -13.22
N TRP A 100 13.38 -17.94 -12.10
CA TRP A 100 12.62 -17.97 -10.85
C TRP A 100 11.25 -17.29 -11.01
N PHE A 101 11.21 -16.13 -11.66
CA PHE A 101 9.98 -15.36 -11.86
C PHE A 101 9.20 -15.73 -13.14
N LYS A 102 9.60 -16.79 -13.86
CA LYS A 102 8.97 -17.22 -15.12
C LYS A 102 7.47 -17.53 -15.00
N ALA A 103 7.01 -17.95 -13.83
CA ALA A 103 5.59 -18.27 -13.57
C ALA A 103 4.70 -17.03 -13.38
N LEU A 104 5.28 -15.85 -13.16
CA LEU A 104 4.52 -14.63 -12.98
C LEU A 104 4.11 -14.03 -14.34
N GLN A 105 2.86 -13.61 -14.42
CA GLN A 105 2.35 -12.94 -15.60
C GLN A 105 2.94 -11.53 -15.73
N LEU A 106 3.33 -11.19 -16.96
CA LEU A 106 3.66 -9.83 -17.37
C LEU A 106 2.38 -9.14 -17.89
N TRP A 107 2.20 -7.88 -17.53
CA TRP A 107 1.04 -7.06 -17.91
C TRP A 107 1.51 -5.71 -18.46
#